data_AF-A0A3N5XU94-F1
#
_entry.id   AF-A0A3N5XU94-F1
#
_cell.length_a   1.000
_cell.length_b   1.000
_cell.length_c   1.000
_cell.angle_alpha   90.00
_cell.angle_beta   90.00
_cell.angle_gamma   90.00
#
_symmetry.space_group_name_H-M   'P 1'
#
loop_
_entity.id
_entity.type
_entity.pdbx_description
1 polymer ?
#
loop_
_entity_poly.entity_id
_entity_poly.type
_entity_poly.pdbx_seq_one_letter_code
_entity_poly.pdbx_strand_id
1 'polypeptide(L)'
;MKTALVVVLSLLCVGAAVTGADTNKDLHFTRKHLFVNPYEGCAVADLDRDGRLDIVYGAYWFSGRDLAPQAFRPNHVSKDYLRANSDHVYDVDQDGWPDIIAGGWNEEGIYWFKNPGNTAAERGEPWEMHQPWEANLLAKTPGRMEMFALHDYDRDGVPEVHGACYAKEVPLQVWRFTKSPEGKPMLTPFVVGAEGGGHGIAFGDVNGDGLEDVLSEIGWYERPTGPPFAKPWKLHPETDLTKMHPSCPFVVKDLNRDRRLDIIFGRAHAYGLYWWEQQPAEPGWPHRLEAARDR
;
A
#
# COMPACT_ATOMS: atom_id res chain seq x y z
N MET A 1 0.51 44.88 41.29
CA MET A 1 -0.51 44.40 40.32
C MET A 1 0.06 44.61 38.93
N LYS A 2 0.50 43.54 38.27
CA LYS A 2 1.10 43.58 36.92
C LYS A 2 0.04 43.19 35.91
N THR A 3 -0.34 44.11 35.04
CA THR A 3 -1.32 43.92 33.98
C THR A 3 -0.67 43.15 32.84
N ALA A 4 -1.12 41.92 32.59
CA ALA A 4 -0.66 41.12 31.47
C ALA A 4 -1.43 41.52 30.20
N LEU A 5 -0.70 41.94 29.17
CA LEU A 5 -1.20 42.24 27.84
C LEU A 5 -1.42 40.91 27.11
N VAL A 6 -2.68 40.50 26.96
CA VAL A 6 -3.04 39.35 26.12
C VAL A 6 -3.04 39.81 24.67
N VAL A 7 -2.02 39.40 23.91
CA VAL A 7 -2.00 39.54 22.45
C VAL A 7 -2.78 38.37 21.88
N VAL A 8 -3.99 38.64 21.36
CA VAL A 8 -4.77 37.67 20.59
C VAL A 8 -4.19 37.64 19.18
N LEU A 9 -3.39 36.63 18.86
CA LEU A 9 -3.01 36.33 17.48
C LEU A 9 -4.22 35.74 16.77
N SER A 10 -4.87 36.55 15.93
CA SER A 10 -5.88 36.08 14.98
C SER A 10 -5.17 35.31 13.87
N LEU A 11 -5.19 33.98 13.92
CA LEU A 11 -4.83 33.15 12.76
C LEU A 11 -5.90 33.37 11.68
N LEU A 12 -5.56 34.19 10.68
CA LEU A 12 -6.26 34.21 9.40
C LEU A 12 -5.97 32.89 8.69
N CYS A 13 -6.86 31.91 8.85
CA CYS A 13 -6.96 30.77 7.94
C CYS A 13 -7.37 31.31 6.57
N VAL A 14 -6.40 31.70 5.75
CA VAL A 14 -6.60 31.81 4.31
C VAL A 14 -6.78 30.38 3.82
N GLY A 15 -8.04 29.94 3.75
CA GLY A 15 -8.39 28.75 3.00
C GLY A 15 -7.89 28.94 1.58
N ALA A 16 -6.87 28.17 1.20
CA ALA A 16 -6.56 27.97 -0.20
C ALA A 16 -7.79 27.30 -0.80
N ALA A 17 -8.70 28.11 -1.34
CA ALA A 17 -9.65 27.64 -2.31
C ALA A 17 -8.80 27.10 -3.44
N VAL A 18 -8.67 25.77 -3.51
CA VAL A 18 -8.24 25.08 -4.72
C VAL A 18 -9.35 25.34 -5.72
N THR A 19 -9.29 26.51 -6.36
CA THR A 19 -9.94 26.69 -7.65
C THR A 19 -9.34 25.60 -8.50
N GLY A 20 -10.15 24.60 -8.85
CA GLY A 20 -9.82 23.62 -9.87
C GLY A 20 -9.63 24.37 -11.18
N ALA A 21 -8.48 25.02 -11.33
CA ALA A 21 -7.96 25.39 -12.61
C ALA A 21 -7.71 24.05 -13.29
N ASP A 22 -8.56 23.76 -14.27
CA ASP A 22 -8.29 22.78 -15.30
C ASP A 22 -7.04 23.27 -16.04
N THR A 23 -5.88 23.05 -15.44
CA THR A 23 -4.60 23.22 -16.11
C THR A 23 -4.49 22.03 -17.02
N ASN A 24 -5.17 22.08 -18.15
CA ASN A 24 -4.93 21.21 -19.29
C ASN A 24 -3.51 21.55 -19.79
N LYS A 25 -2.52 21.12 -19.01
CA LYS A 25 -1.14 20.97 -19.44
C LYS A 25 -1.22 19.76 -20.35
N ASP A 26 -1.02 19.96 -21.64
CA ASP A 26 -0.87 18.87 -22.58
C ASP A 26 0.17 17.89 -22.01
N LEU A 27 -0.31 16.78 -21.45
CA LEU A 27 0.54 15.77 -20.84
C LEU A 27 1.22 15.04 -21.99
N HIS A 28 2.51 15.31 -22.16
CA HIS A 28 3.34 14.61 -23.13
C HIS A 28 4.07 13.46 -22.44
N PHE A 29 3.77 12.24 -22.87
CA PHE A 29 4.44 11.04 -22.38
C PHE A 29 5.52 10.60 -23.36
N THR A 30 6.71 10.30 -22.84
CA THR A 30 7.77 9.61 -23.58
C THR A 30 8.01 8.25 -22.95
N ARG A 31 8.28 7.22 -23.76
CA ARG A 31 8.55 5.86 -23.29
C ARG A 31 10.02 5.53 -23.45
N LYS A 32 10.65 5.04 -22.37
CA LYS A 32 11.97 4.40 -22.40
C LYS A 32 11.79 2.95 -21.92
N HIS A 33 12.30 2.00 -22.71
CA HIS A 33 12.35 0.61 -22.28
C HIS A 33 13.54 0.45 -21.32
N LEU A 34 13.30 -0.03 -20.10
CA LEU A 34 14.37 -0.25 -19.11
C LEU A 34 14.78 -1.71 -18.99
N PHE A 35 13.81 -2.63 -18.93
CA PHE A 35 14.07 -4.03 -18.63
C PHE A 35 12.90 -4.93 -19.07
N VAL A 36 13.19 -6.19 -19.40
CA VAL A 36 12.17 -7.23 -19.64
C VAL A 36 12.35 -8.34 -18.62
N ASN A 37 11.34 -8.52 -17.78
CA ASN A 37 11.31 -9.58 -16.78
C ASN A 37 9.85 -9.85 -16.37
N PRO A 38 9.49 -11.05 -15.86
CA PRO A 38 8.13 -11.33 -15.41
C PRO A 38 7.83 -10.92 -13.95
N TYR A 39 8.59 -9.99 -13.34
CA TYR A 39 8.20 -9.43 -12.04
C TYR A 39 6.95 -8.55 -12.17
N GLU A 40 6.11 -8.54 -11.15
CA GLU A 40 4.80 -7.87 -11.18
C GLU A 40 4.78 -6.58 -10.36
N GLY A 41 5.51 -6.57 -9.25
CA GLY A 41 5.65 -5.40 -8.38
C GLY A 41 6.70 -4.40 -8.87
N CYS A 42 6.54 -3.13 -8.52
CA CYS A 42 7.60 -2.13 -8.57
C CYS A 42 7.38 -1.08 -7.48
N ALA A 43 8.46 -0.44 -7.05
CA ALA A 43 8.42 0.68 -6.11
C ALA A 43 9.31 1.82 -6.60
N VAL A 44 9.11 3.00 -6.03
CA VAL A 44 9.88 4.21 -6.37
C VAL A 44 10.28 4.91 -5.08
N ALA A 45 11.57 5.17 -4.91
CA ALA A 45 12.14 5.86 -3.75
C ALA A 45 13.55 6.37 -4.08
N ASP A 46 14.06 7.32 -3.30
CA ASP A 46 15.46 7.79 -3.38
C ASP A 46 16.35 6.84 -2.56
N LEU A 47 16.78 5.73 -3.16
CA LEU A 47 17.48 4.64 -2.45
C LEU A 47 18.91 5.03 -2.09
N ASP A 48 19.56 5.83 -2.95
CA ASP A 48 20.93 6.27 -2.78
C ASP A 48 21.07 7.64 -2.11
N ARG A 49 19.93 8.28 -1.82
CA ARG A 49 19.83 9.59 -1.16
C ARG A 49 20.50 10.70 -1.97
N ASP A 50 20.52 10.59 -3.30
CA ASP A 50 21.06 11.61 -4.21
C ASP A 50 20.01 12.69 -4.60
N GLY A 51 18.78 12.55 -4.11
CA GLY A 51 17.66 13.46 -4.36
C GLY A 51 16.90 13.15 -5.65
N ARG A 52 17.20 12.03 -6.32
CA ARG A 52 16.44 11.53 -7.48
C ARG A 52 15.70 10.27 -7.08
N LEU A 53 14.54 10.06 -7.70
CA LEU A 53 13.78 8.85 -7.48
C LEU A 53 14.38 7.71 -8.32
N ASP A 54 14.66 6.61 -7.63
CA ASP A 54 15.07 5.33 -8.18
C ASP A 54 13.86 4.41 -8.35
N ILE A 55 14.04 3.32 -9.09
CA ILE A 55 13.00 2.31 -9.30
C ILE A 55 13.48 0.99 -8.70
N VAL A 56 12.63 0.33 -7.92
CA VAL A 56 12.76 -1.08 -7.55
C VAL A 56 11.86 -1.90 -8.45
N TYR A 57 12.36 -3.01 -8.98
CA TYR A 57 11.61 -3.94 -9.80
C TYR A 57 12.11 -5.36 -9.55
N GLY A 58 11.43 -6.07 -8.65
CA GLY A 58 11.74 -7.44 -8.27
C GLY A 58 13.13 -7.61 -7.63
N ALA A 59 14.10 -8.11 -8.37
CA ALA A 59 15.48 -8.31 -7.89
C ALA A 59 16.44 -7.16 -8.24
N TYR A 60 15.93 -6.14 -8.91
CA TYR A 60 16.72 -5.05 -9.47
C TYR A 60 16.31 -3.70 -8.88
N TRP A 61 17.28 -2.80 -8.78
CA TRP A 61 17.02 -1.37 -8.63
C TRP A 61 17.69 -0.61 -9.78
N PHE A 62 17.17 0.59 -10.08
CA PHE A 62 17.60 1.44 -11.18
C PHE A 62 17.78 2.85 -10.64
N SER A 63 19.02 3.35 -10.66
CA SER A 63 19.29 4.73 -10.25
C SER A 63 18.53 5.72 -11.15
N GLY A 64 17.96 6.76 -10.58
CA GLY A 64 17.33 7.86 -11.30
C GLY A 64 18.30 8.64 -12.20
N ARG A 65 19.61 8.41 -12.08
CA ARG A 65 20.65 9.02 -12.92
C ARG A 65 20.83 8.33 -14.27
N ASP A 66 21.01 7.01 -14.28
CA ASP A 66 21.35 6.25 -15.49
C ASP A 66 20.25 5.27 -15.93
N LEU A 67 19.38 4.87 -15.00
CA LEU A 67 18.37 3.84 -15.16
C LEU A 67 18.95 2.52 -15.67
N ALA A 68 20.17 2.18 -15.24
CA ALA A 68 20.80 0.89 -15.50
C ALA A 68 20.39 -0.12 -14.40
N PRO A 69 20.00 -1.36 -14.76
CA PRO A 69 19.60 -2.36 -13.78
C PRO A 69 20.79 -2.80 -12.91
N GLN A 70 20.60 -2.77 -11.60
CA GLN A 70 21.55 -3.26 -10.59
C GLN A 70 20.85 -4.32 -9.75
N ALA A 71 21.42 -5.54 -9.67
CA ALA A 71 20.82 -6.60 -8.86
C ALA A 71 21.19 -6.42 -7.38
N PHE A 72 20.19 -6.38 -6.50
CA PHE A 72 20.39 -6.30 -5.04
C PHE A 72 20.07 -7.63 -4.33
N ARG A 73 19.47 -8.60 -5.04
CA ARG A 73 19.18 -9.94 -4.50
C ARG A 73 19.24 -11.02 -5.60
N PRO A 74 19.40 -12.31 -5.25
CA PRO A 74 19.39 -13.38 -6.23
C PRO A 74 18.08 -13.46 -7.02
N ASN A 75 18.19 -13.55 -8.35
CA ASN A 75 17.06 -13.78 -9.22
C ASN A 75 16.61 -15.24 -9.15
N HIS A 76 15.33 -15.46 -8.85
CA HIS A 76 14.72 -16.79 -8.89
C HIS A 76 13.87 -16.91 -10.15
N VAL A 77 14.51 -17.16 -11.30
CA VAL A 77 13.80 -17.30 -12.58
C VAL A 77 12.90 -18.55 -12.54
N SER A 78 11.60 -18.32 -12.54
CA SER A 78 10.53 -19.31 -12.67
C SER A 78 9.88 -19.18 -14.05
N LYS A 79 9.27 -20.26 -14.54
CA LYS A 79 8.54 -20.25 -15.82
C LYS A 79 7.18 -19.56 -15.72
N ASP A 80 6.57 -19.55 -14.53
CA ASP A 80 5.17 -19.14 -14.36
C ASP A 80 5.02 -17.93 -13.42
N TYR A 81 5.78 -17.88 -12.32
CA TYR A 81 5.62 -16.83 -11.31
C TYR A 81 6.93 -16.50 -10.61
N LEU A 82 7.32 -15.23 -10.62
CA LEU A 82 8.50 -14.78 -9.89
C LEU A 82 8.17 -14.32 -8.48
N ARG A 83 9.17 -14.52 -7.63
CA ARG A 83 9.22 -14.08 -6.24
C ARG A 83 9.37 -12.55 -6.13
N ALA A 84 8.27 -11.83 -6.40
CA ALA A 84 7.98 -10.44 -6.02
C ALA A 84 6.78 -9.91 -6.82
N ASN A 85 5.58 -10.07 -6.25
CA ASN A 85 4.38 -9.36 -6.72
C ASN A 85 4.06 -8.13 -5.86
N SER A 86 4.94 -7.77 -4.93
CA SER A 86 4.87 -6.54 -4.16
C SER A 86 6.27 -6.12 -3.72
N ASP A 87 6.68 -4.94 -4.18
CA ASP A 87 7.89 -4.26 -3.74
C ASP A 87 7.45 -3.01 -3.00
N HIS A 88 7.98 -2.79 -1.80
CA HIS A 88 7.76 -1.59 -0.99
C HIS A 88 9.09 -1.05 -0.51
N VAL A 89 9.13 0.24 -0.21
CA VAL A 89 10.31 0.89 0.33
C VAL A 89 9.98 1.54 1.67
N TYR A 90 10.76 1.22 2.70
CA TYR A 90 10.58 1.73 4.06
C TYR A 90 11.89 1.62 4.84
N ASP A 91 12.12 2.51 5.80
CA ASP A 91 13.27 2.44 6.73
C ASP A 91 12.91 1.51 7.90
N VAL A 92 13.21 0.23 7.75
CA VAL A 92 12.70 -0.85 8.62
C VAL A 92 13.42 -0.87 9.96
N ASP A 93 14.71 -0.54 10.00
CA ASP A 93 15.49 -0.51 11.23
C ASP A 93 15.79 0.89 11.78
N GLN A 94 15.27 1.93 11.11
CA GLN A 94 15.36 3.34 11.51
C GLN A 94 16.79 3.88 11.46
N ASP A 95 17.61 3.39 10.54
CA ASP A 95 18.98 3.86 10.33
C ASP A 95 19.08 5.05 9.36
N GLY A 96 17.95 5.48 8.80
CA GLY A 96 17.84 6.60 7.87
C GLY A 96 18.15 6.23 6.42
N TRP A 97 18.34 4.95 6.11
CA TRP A 97 18.40 4.44 4.74
C TRP A 97 17.11 3.70 4.39
N PRO A 98 16.55 3.93 3.19
CA PRO A 98 15.37 3.20 2.75
C PRO A 98 15.73 1.75 2.38
N ASP A 99 15.04 0.80 3.01
CA ASP A 99 15.15 -0.62 2.71
C ASP A 99 14.05 -1.08 1.75
N ILE A 100 14.22 -2.27 1.19
CA ILE A 100 13.20 -2.87 0.31
C ILE A 100 12.47 -3.98 1.07
N ILE A 101 11.14 -3.93 1.09
CA ILE A 101 10.28 -5.00 1.59
C ILE A 101 9.67 -5.71 0.39
N ALA A 102 9.78 -7.04 0.38
CA ALA A 102 9.18 -7.87 -0.65
C ALA A 102 8.58 -9.14 -0.07
N GLY A 103 7.61 -9.68 -0.78
CA GLY A 103 7.01 -10.97 -0.53
C GLY A 103 6.03 -11.28 -1.66
N GLY A 104 5.33 -12.42 -1.57
CA GLY A 104 4.29 -12.66 -2.55
C GLY A 104 3.76 -14.07 -2.69
N TRP A 105 3.24 -14.33 -3.88
CA TRP A 105 2.79 -15.64 -4.30
C TRP A 105 3.93 -16.64 -4.35
N ASN A 106 3.73 -17.83 -3.77
CA ASN A 106 4.76 -18.86 -3.59
C ASN A 106 5.99 -18.40 -2.77
N GLU A 107 5.83 -17.36 -1.95
CA GLU A 107 6.78 -16.96 -0.91
C GLU A 107 6.15 -17.07 0.48
N GLU A 108 6.68 -17.96 1.33
CA GLU A 108 6.17 -18.17 2.69
C GLU A 108 6.65 -17.11 3.70
N GLY A 109 6.71 -15.85 3.27
CA GLY A 109 7.14 -14.77 4.14
C GLY A 109 7.04 -13.37 3.53
N ILE A 110 7.17 -12.39 4.42
CA ILE A 110 7.50 -11.00 4.11
C ILE A 110 8.96 -10.84 4.51
N TYR A 111 9.79 -10.43 3.56
CA TYR A 111 11.21 -10.21 3.73
C TYR A 111 11.52 -8.73 3.60
N TRP A 112 12.57 -8.29 4.27
CA TRP A 112 13.22 -7.04 3.94
C TRP A 112 14.67 -7.28 3.52
N PHE A 113 15.16 -6.39 2.67
CA PHE A 113 16.51 -6.35 2.14
C PHE A 113 17.12 -5.07 2.66
N LYS A 114 18.06 -5.21 3.60
CA LYS A 114 18.66 -4.06 4.25
C LYS A 114 19.55 -3.29 3.27
N ASN A 115 19.28 -2.00 3.11
CA ASN A 115 20.14 -1.11 2.34
C ASN A 115 21.49 -0.97 3.09
N PRO A 116 22.63 -1.26 2.45
CA PRO A 116 23.94 -1.16 3.11
C PRO A 116 24.34 0.30 3.40
N GLY A 117 23.60 1.27 2.86
CA GLY A 117 23.86 2.69 2.97
C GLY A 117 25.16 3.12 2.29
N ASN A 118 25.58 4.35 2.53
CA ASN A 118 26.87 4.87 2.08
C ASN A 118 27.99 4.69 3.12
N THR A 119 27.73 4.01 4.23
CA THR A 119 28.64 4.00 5.40
C THR A 119 30.06 3.52 5.03
N ALA A 120 30.17 2.63 4.06
CA ALA A 120 31.44 2.21 3.45
C ALA A 120 32.14 3.38 2.73
N ALA A 121 31.41 4.12 1.87
CA ALA A 121 31.93 5.30 1.19
C ALA A 121 32.34 6.41 2.17
N GLU A 122 31.61 6.61 3.28
CA GLU A 122 31.98 7.55 4.35
C GLU A 122 33.29 7.17 5.05
N ARG A 123 33.66 5.89 5.05
CA ARG A 123 34.94 5.36 5.55
C ARG A 123 36.03 5.28 4.47
N GLY A 124 35.76 5.71 3.24
CA GLY A 124 36.68 5.60 2.11
C GLY A 124 36.76 4.21 1.47
N GLU A 125 35.80 3.33 1.77
CA GLU A 125 35.65 1.99 1.21
C GLU A 125 34.71 2.03 -0.03
N PRO A 126 34.77 1.02 -0.93
CA PRO A 126 33.83 0.95 -2.05
C PRO A 126 32.37 0.91 -1.55
N TRP A 127 31.50 1.68 -2.20
CA TRP A 127 30.08 1.70 -1.89
C TRP A 127 29.42 0.36 -2.22
N GLU A 128 28.76 -0.25 -1.23
CA GLU A 128 28.28 -1.63 -1.31
C GLU A 128 26.91 -1.79 -1.97
N MET A 129 26.28 -0.72 -2.43
CA MET A 129 24.91 -0.78 -2.99
C MET A 129 24.79 -1.68 -4.24
N HIS A 130 25.92 -1.96 -4.91
CA HIS A 130 26.00 -2.89 -6.04
C HIS A 130 26.20 -4.36 -5.63
N GLN A 131 26.36 -4.64 -4.34
CA GLN A 131 26.44 -6.00 -3.79
C GLN A 131 25.04 -6.51 -3.42
N PRO A 132 24.85 -7.84 -3.26
CA PRO A 132 23.63 -8.38 -2.71
C PRO A 132 23.37 -7.87 -1.29
N TRP A 133 22.15 -7.40 -1.03
CA TRP A 133 21.70 -6.88 0.25
C TRP A 133 21.34 -8.04 1.20
N GLU A 134 21.46 -7.80 2.50
CA GLU A 134 21.12 -8.79 3.51
C GLU A 134 19.60 -9.01 3.56
N ALA A 135 19.18 -10.25 3.26
CA ALA A 135 17.77 -10.64 3.30
C ALA A 135 17.37 -11.15 4.70
N ASN A 136 16.30 -10.60 5.24
CA ASN A 136 15.82 -10.90 6.58
C ASN A 136 14.31 -11.15 6.57
N LEU A 137 13.86 -12.19 7.29
CA LEU A 137 12.44 -12.51 7.42
C LEU A 137 11.78 -11.62 8.47
N LEU A 138 10.73 -10.89 8.11
CA LEU A 138 9.93 -10.09 9.02
C LEU A 138 8.76 -10.88 9.61
N ALA A 139 8.04 -11.63 8.78
CA ALA A 139 6.92 -12.47 9.19
C ALA A 139 6.70 -13.63 8.21
N LYS A 140 6.11 -14.73 8.69
CA LYS A 140 5.66 -15.83 7.83
C LYS A 140 4.29 -15.53 7.24
N THR A 141 4.06 -15.96 6.00
CA THR A 141 2.74 -15.88 5.34
C THR A 141 2.35 -17.23 4.76
N PRO A 142 1.06 -17.45 4.45
CA PRO A 142 0.58 -18.65 3.75
C PRO A 142 1.11 -18.86 2.31
N GLY A 143 1.90 -17.94 1.75
CA GLY A 143 2.43 -18.05 0.38
C GLY A 143 1.41 -17.89 -0.75
N ARG A 144 0.23 -17.32 -0.46
CA ARG A 144 -0.86 -17.05 -1.41
C ARG A 144 -1.26 -15.57 -1.41
N MET A 145 -0.26 -14.71 -1.20
CA MET A 145 -0.44 -13.27 -1.15
C MET A 145 -0.40 -12.73 -2.57
N GLU A 146 -1.48 -12.11 -3.02
CA GLU A 146 -1.58 -11.43 -4.31
C GLU A 146 -0.87 -10.09 -4.30
N MET A 147 -0.91 -9.41 -3.14
CA MET A 147 -0.33 -8.10 -2.97
C MET A 147 -0.10 -7.81 -1.49
N PHE A 148 0.90 -6.98 -1.20
CA PHE A 148 1.00 -6.24 0.05
C PHE A 148 0.78 -4.75 -0.19
N ALA A 149 0.29 -4.03 0.82
CA ALA A 149 0.26 -2.57 0.84
C ALA A 149 0.83 -2.07 2.16
N LEU A 150 1.59 -0.97 2.12
CA LEU A 150 1.93 -0.21 3.33
C LEU A 150 0.82 0.81 3.59
N HIS A 151 0.22 0.75 4.78
CA HIS A 151 -0.92 1.59 5.14
C HIS A 151 -0.94 1.92 6.63
N ASP A 152 -1.08 3.19 6.98
CA ASP A 152 -1.07 3.68 8.37
C ASP A 152 -2.51 3.76 8.92
N TYR A 153 -2.90 2.77 9.72
CA TYR A 153 -4.30 2.64 10.20
C TYR A 153 -4.61 3.47 11.45
N ASP A 154 -3.60 3.76 12.27
CA ASP A 154 -3.75 4.49 13.53
C ASP A 154 -3.20 5.93 13.47
N ARG A 155 -2.61 6.32 12.34
CA ARG A 155 -2.04 7.64 12.05
C ARG A 155 -0.86 7.98 12.96
N ASP A 156 -0.09 6.99 13.36
CA ASP A 156 1.10 7.17 14.18
C ASP A 156 2.37 7.50 13.36
N GLY A 157 2.28 7.45 12.02
CA GLY A 157 3.37 7.70 11.09
C GLY A 157 4.21 6.46 10.76
N VAL A 158 3.89 5.30 11.34
CA VAL A 158 4.47 3.99 11.02
C VAL A 158 3.41 3.19 10.26
N PRO A 159 3.66 2.80 9.01
CA PRO A 159 2.69 2.02 8.27
C PRO A 159 2.61 0.58 8.79
N GLU A 160 1.46 -0.05 8.69
CA GLU A 160 1.30 -1.49 8.71
C GLU A 160 1.47 -2.11 7.33
N VAL A 161 1.86 -3.38 7.29
CA VAL A 161 1.82 -4.20 6.08
C VAL A 161 0.45 -4.88 6.01
N HIS A 162 -0.35 -4.54 5.01
CA HIS A 162 -1.61 -5.22 4.69
C HIS A 162 -1.37 -6.31 3.66
N GLY A 163 -1.92 -7.52 3.84
CA GLY A 163 -1.81 -8.61 2.86
C GLY A 163 -3.13 -8.97 2.19
N ALA A 164 -3.18 -8.89 0.86
CA ALA A 164 -4.28 -9.43 0.05
C ALA A 164 -4.06 -10.94 -0.18
N CYS A 165 -4.73 -11.79 0.59
CA CYS A 165 -4.62 -13.24 0.46
C CYS A 165 -5.74 -13.79 -0.44
N TYR A 166 -5.38 -14.44 -1.55
CA TYR A 166 -6.35 -15.06 -2.48
C TYR A 166 -7.24 -16.11 -1.82
N ALA A 167 -6.69 -16.84 -0.85
CA ALA A 167 -7.40 -17.85 -0.09
C ALA A 167 -8.37 -17.19 0.90
N LYS A 168 -9.65 -17.16 0.55
CA LYS A 168 -10.74 -16.54 1.33
C LYS A 168 -10.97 -17.19 2.70
N GLU A 169 -10.50 -18.43 2.88
CA GLU A 169 -10.52 -19.15 4.15
C GLU A 169 -9.42 -18.73 5.13
N VAL A 170 -8.41 -18.00 4.66
CA VAL A 170 -7.34 -17.44 5.51
C VAL A 170 -7.83 -16.11 6.07
N PRO A 171 -7.82 -15.89 7.41
CA PRO A 171 -8.22 -14.63 8.01
C PRO A 171 -7.47 -13.44 7.41
N LEU A 172 -8.15 -12.31 7.21
CA LEU A 172 -7.50 -11.09 6.74
C LEU A 172 -6.57 -10.54 7.82
N GLN A 173 -5.28 -10.44 7.48
CA GLN A 173 -4.22 -10.05 8.40
C GLN A 173 -3.52 -8.77 7.93
N VAL A 174 -3.17 -7.96 8.93
CA VAL A 174 -2.23 -6.85 8.80
C VAL A 174 -1.09 -7.08 9.78
N TRP A 175 0.10 -6.62 9.46
CA TRP A 175 1.27 -6.77 10.32
C TRP A 175 1.85 -5.42 10.70
N ARG A 176 2.09 -5.25 12.00
CA ARG A 176 2.69 -4.04 12.56
C ARG A 176 4.20 -4.19 12.71
N PHE A 177 4.98 -3.15 12.40
CA PHE A 177 6.41 -3.15 12.70
C PHE A 177 6.63 -3.18 14.21
N THR A 178 7.35 -4.19 14.66
CA THR A 178 7.77 -4.34 16.05
C THR A 178 9.21 -4.85 16.10
N LYS A 179 9.70 -5.17 17.30
CA LYS A 179 11.04 -5.70 17.51
C LYS A 179 10.99 -7.03 18.26
N SER A 180 11.91 -7.94 17.92
CA SER A 180 12.15 -9.16 18.68
C SER A 180 12.64 -8.86 20.09
N PRO A 181 12.64 -9.85 21.01
CA PRO A 181 13.30 -9.69 22.31
C PRO A 181 14.77 -9.28 22.21
N GLU A 182 15.46 -9.66 21.13
CA GLU A 182 16.84 -9.29 20.81
C GLU A 182 16.96 -7.93 20.09
N GLY A 183 15.84 -7.23 19.88
CA GLY A 183 15.80 -5.89 19.27
C GLY A 183 15.81 -5.88 17.74
N LYS A 184 15.69 -7.03 17.07
CA LYS A 184 15.67 -7.11 15.60
C LYS A 184 14.32 -6.71 15.02
N PRO A 185 14.25 -6.04 13.87
CA PRO A 185 12.98 -5.76 13.20
C PRO A 185 12.16 -7.02 12.95
N MET A 186 10.86 -6.95 13.20
CA MET A 186 9.90 -8.01 12.90
C MET A 186 8.52 -7.42 12.59
N LEU A 187 7.61 -8.29 12.15
CA LEU A 187 6.22 -7.94 11.88
C LEU A 187 5.30 -8.77 12.77
N THR A 188 4.50 -8.10 13.61
CA THR A 188 3.52 -8.76 14.49
C THR A 188 2.13 -8.75 13.83
N PRO A 189 1.50 -9.91 13.59
CA PRO A 189 0.21 -9.98 12.94
C PRO A 189 -0.92 -9.49 13.85
N PHE A 190 -1.91 -8.86 13.24
CA PHE A 190 -3.22 -8.59 13.77
C PHE A 190 -4.27 -9.12 12.79
N VAL A 191 -5.28 -9.83 13.31
CA VAL A 191 -6.39 -10.33 12.51
C VAL A 191 -7.47 -9.24 12.46
N VAL A 192 -7.59 -8.60 11.30
CA VAL A 192 -8.64 -7.61 11.03
C VAL A 192 -9.98 -8.32 10.86
N GLY A 193 -10.03 -9.34 10.00
CA GLY A 193 -11.23 -10.12 9.71
C GLY A 193 -11.01 -11.59 10.04
N ALA A 194 -11.97 -12.23 10.70
CA ALA A 194 -11.93 -13.69 10.88
C ALA A 194 -12.15 -14.40 9.54
N GLU A 195 -13.00 -13.81 8.71
CA GLU A 195 -13.14 -14.08 7.30
C GLU A 195 -11.92 -13.55 6.52
N GLY A 196 -11.63 -14.12 5.35
CA GLY A 196 -10.51 -13.68 4.53
C GLY A 196 -10.78 -12.40 3.73
N GLY A 197 -9.89 -12.12 2.78
CA GLY A 197 -10.02 -10.98 1.87
C GLY A 197 -10.34 -11.40 0.43
N GLY A 198 -9.72 -12.47 -0.06
CA GLY A 198 -9.74 -12.81 -1.47
C GLY A 198 -8.81 -11.92 -2.30
N HIS A 199 -9.11 -11.80 -3.59
CA HIS A 199 -8.33 -11.02 -4.54
C HIS A 199 -8.73 -9.56 -4.52
N GLY A 200 -7.77 -8.66 -4.36
CA GLY A 200 -8.02 -7.22 -4.38
C GLY A 200 -8.20 -6.62 -2.99
N ILE A 201 -7.70 -5.40 -2.84
CA ILE A 201 -7.78 -4.58 -1.63
C ILE A 201 -8.03 -3.13 -2.00
N ALA A 202 -8.72 -2.41 -1.13
CA ALA A 202 -8.83 -0.96 -1.16
C ALA A 202 -9.10 -0.39 0.24
N PHE A 203 -8.93 0.92 0.37
CA PHE A 203 -9.14 1.65 1.61
C PHE A 203 -10.07 2.84 1.36
N GLY A 204 -11.00 3.10 2.28
CA GLY A 204 -11.91 4.23 2.20
C GLY A 204 -12.94 4.22 3.32
N ASP A 205 -13.41 5.39 3.75
CA ASP A 205 -14.50 5.56 4.72
C ASP A 205 -15.85 5.27 4.05
N VAL A 206 -16.29 4.00 4.06
CA VAL A 206 -17.46 3.53 3.30
C VAL A 206 -18.76 3.95 3.96
N ASN A 207 -18.76 4.05 5.30
CA ASN A 207 -19.94 4.38 6.09
C ASN A 207 -20.06 5.88 6.41
N GLY A 208 -19.04 6.69 6.12
CA GLY A 208 -19.01 8.13 6.33
C GLY A 208 -18.79 8.56 7.78
N ASP A 209 -18.22 7.69 8.62
CA ASP A 209 -18.00 7.97 10.05
C ASP A 209 -16.68 8.70 10.34
N GLY A 210 -15.88 8.96 9.31
CA GLY A 210 -14.58 9.63 9.37
C GLY A 210 -13.40 8.69 9.66
N LEU A 211 -13.64 7.39 9.77
CA LEU A 211 -12.64 6.35 9.94
C LEU A 211 -12.51 5.57 8.63
N GLU A 212 -11.28 5.32 8.20
CA GLU A 212 -11.06 4.61 6.94
C GLU A 212 -11.24 3.10 7.14
N ASP A 213 -12.08 2.50 6.31
CA ASP A 213 -12.36 1.07 6.29
C ASP A 213 -11.45 0.32 5.32
N VAL A 214 -11.46 -1.01 5.43
CA VAL A 214 -10.79 -1.91 4.48
C VAL A 214 -11.84 -2.55 3.60
N LEU A 215 -11.69 -2.45 2.29
CA LEU A 215 -12.50 -3.20 1.32
C LEU A 215 -11.67 -4.35 0.74
N SER A 216 -12.34 -5.48 0.52
CA SER A 216 -11.80 -6.71 -0.02
C SER A 216 -12.76 -7.33 -1.03
N GLU A 217 -12.41 -8.47 -1.64
CA GLU A 217 -13.29 -9.16 -2.59
C GLU A 217 -14.64 -9.55 -1.97
N ILE A 218 -14.67 -9.84 -0.67
CA ILE A 218 -15.84 -10.41 0.00
C ILE A 218 -16.74 -9.37 0.69
N GLY A 219 -16.41 -8.09 0.60
CA GLY A 219 -17.07 -7.02 1.33
C GLY A 219 -16.08 -6.05 1.96
N TRP A 220 -16.56 -5.27 2.93
CA TRP A 220 -15.76 -4.29 3.67
C TRP A 220 -15.75 -4.57 5.17
N TYR A 221 -14.63 -4.28 5.81
CA TYR A 221 -14.42 -4.38 7.23
C TYR A 221 -14.51 -3.00 7.86
N GLU A 222 -15.46 -2.82 8.77
CA GLU A 222 -15.70 -1.57 9.48
C GLU A 222 -14.64 -1.32 10.53
N ARG A 223 -13.92 -0.21 10.39
CA ARG A 223 -12.91 0.21 11.36
C ARG A 223 -13.59 0.52 12.69
N PRO A 224 -13.19 -0.13 13.81
CA PRO A 224 -13.79 0.15 15.09
C PRO A 224 -13.47 1.57 15.56
N THR A 225 -14.42 2.20 16.23
CA THR A 225 -14.15 3.42 17.00
C THR A 225 -13.04 3.16 18.02
N GLY A 226 -12.05 4.06 18.09
CA GLY A 226 -10.89 3.94 18.97
C GLY A 226 -9.67 3.30 18.29
N PRO A 227 -8.81 2.56 19.04
CA PRO A 227 -7.62 1.94 18.48
C PRO A 227 -7.97 0.83 17.47
N PRO A 228 -7.43 0.87 16.23
CA PRO A 228 -7.82 -0.07 15.17
C PRO A 228 -7.43 -1.52 15.47
N PHE A 229 -6.44 -1.74 16.33
CA PHE A 229 -5.89 -3.06 16.66
C PHE A 229 -6.40 -3.62 18.00
N ALA A 230 -7.46 -3.05 18.57
CA ALA A 230 -8.01 -3.51 19.85
C ALA A 230 -8.87 -4.78 19.73
N LYS A 231 -9.56 -4.95 18.59
CA LYS A 231 -10.46 -6.07 18.32
C LYS A 231 -10.67 -6.23 16.80
N PRO A 232 -10.99 -7.44 16.31
CA PRO A 232 -11.36 -7.63 14.92
C PRO A 232 -12.48 -6.70 14.47
N TRP A 233 -12.44 -6.36 13.19
CA TRP A 233 -13.35 -5.44 12.52
C TRP A 233 -14.59 -6.21 12.06
N LYS A 234 -15.71 -5.50 11.93
CA LYS A 234 -16.96 -6.13 11.53
C LYS A 234 -17.03 -6.21 10.02
N LEU A 235 -17.25 -7.41 9.47
CA LEU A 235 -17.51 -7.60 8.04
C LEU A 235 -18.93 -7.16 7.66
N HIS A 236 -19.01 -6.47 6.53
CA HIS A 236 -20.22 -5.99 5.87
C HIS A 236 -20.19 -6.41 4.39
N PRO A 237 -21.08 -7.33 3.95
CA PRO A 237 -20.99 -7.99 2.65
C PRO A 237 -21.63 -7.20 1.49
N GLU A 238 -22.14 -5.99 1.74
CA GLU A 238 -22.86 -5.17 0.75
C GLU A 238 -21.98 -4.77 -0.45
N THR A 239 -20.66 -4.81 -0.28
CA THR A 239 -19.65 -4.53 -1.32
C THR A 239 -19.01 -5.80 -1.88
N ASP A 240 -19.62 -6.99 -1.71
CA ASP A 240 -19.10 -8.26 -2.25
C ASP A 240 -18.89 -8.19 -3.77
N LEU A 241 -17.63 -8.41 -4.18
CA LEU A 241 -17.16 -8.44 -5.57
C LEU A 241 -16.74 -9.84 -6.01
N THR A 242 -17.08 -10.90 -5.27
CA THR A 242 -16.62 -12.29 -5.54
C THR A 242 -16.98 -12.79 -6.93
N LYS A 243 -18.15 -12.37 -7.47
CA LYS A 243 -18.56 -12.70 -8.84
C LYS A 243 -17.83 -11.90 -9.91
N MET A 244 -17.32 -10.73 -9.53
CA MET A 244 -16.63 -9.81 -10.42
C MET A 244 -15.12 -10.05 -10.42
N HIS A 245 -14.54 -10.56 -9.33
CA HIS A 245 -13.10 -10.79 -9.17
C HIS A 245 -12.30 -9.49 -9.41
N PRO A 246 -12.26 -8.57 -8.43
CA PRO A 246 -11.76 -7.21 -8.63
C PRO A 246 -10.24 -7.18 -8.76
N SER A 247 -9.68 -6.12 -9.35
CA SER A 247 -8.24 -5.90 -9.45
C SER A 247 -7.57 -5.75 -8.08
N CYS A 248 -6.26 -5.98 -8.02
CA CYS A 248 -5.45 -5.78 -6.83
C CYS A 248 -4.38 -4.71 -7.11
N PRO A 249 -4.49 -3.49 -6.54
CA PRO A 249 -5.60 -2.98 -5.73
C PRO A 249 -6.82 -2.59 -6.59
N PHE A 250 -7.89 -2.17 -5.93
CA PHE A 250 -8.98 -1.38 -6.55
C PHE A 250 -9.11 -0.02 -5.84
N VAL A 251 -9.94 0.88 -6.39
CA VAL A 251 -10.00 2.28 -5.94
C VAL A 251 -11.35 2.57 -5.30
N VAL A 252 -11.33 3.30 -4.19
CA VAL A 252 -12.51 3.79 -3.48
C VAL A 252 -12.42 5.31 -3.40
N LYS A 253 -13.35 6.02 -4.04
CA LYS A 253 -13.29 7.48 -4.19
C LYS A 253 -14.64 8.09 -4.51
N ASP A 254 -14.93 9.25 -3.93
CA ASP A 254 -16.03 10.12 -4.37
C ASP A 254 -15.70 10.72 -5.75
N LEU A 255 -16.26 10.13 -6.82
CA LEU A 255 -16.02 10.57 -8.21
C LEU A 255 -17.01 11.65 -8.65
N ASN A 256 -18.26 11.58 -8.17
CA ASN A 256 -19.34 12.45 -8.59
C ASN A 256 -19.51 13.69 -7.68
N ARG A 257 -18.71 13.80 -6.61
CA ARG A 257 -18.66 14.87 -5.60
C ARG A 257 -19.90 14.95 -4.71
N ASP A 258 -20.53 13.82 -4.43
CA ASP A 258 -21.72 13.76 -3.58
C ASP A 258 -21.43 13.35 -2.13
N ARG A 259 -20.14 13.24 -1.77
CA ARG A 259 -19.60 12.84 -0.46
C ARG A 259 -19.85 11.38 -0.08
N ARG A 260 -20.18 10.52 -1.05
CA ARG A 260 -20.22 9.07 -0.90
C ARG A 260 -19.10 8.46 -1.72
N LEU A 261 -18.51 7.37 -1.24
CA LEU A 261 -17.37 6.77 -1.91
C LEU A 261 -17.83 5.73 -2.91
N ASP A 262 -17.43 5.90 -4.17
CA ASP A 262 -17.67 4.93 -5.22
C ASP A 262 -16.55 3.88 -5.28
N ILE A 263 -16.84 2.73 -5.88
CA ILE A 263 -15.86 1.66 -6.08
C ILE A 263 -15.52 1.56 -7.58
N ILE A 264 -14.24 1.62 -7.91
CA ILE A 264 -13.72 1.44 -9.27
C ILE A 264 -12.75 0.26 -9.27
N PHE A 265 -12.99 -0.71 -10.14
CA PHE A 265 -12.14 -1.90 -10.21
C PHE A 265 -12.01 -2.41 -11.64
N GLY A 266 -10.83 -2.93 -11.98
CA GLY A 266 -10.69 -3.81 -13.13
C GLY A 266 -11.18 -5.21 -12.79
N ARG A 267 -11.60 -5.99 -13.79
CA ARG A 267 -11.86 -7.42 -13.58
C ARG A 267 -10.57 -8.21 -13.72
N ALA A 268 -10.04 -8.70 -12.59
CA ALA A 268 -8.82 -9.48 -12.53
C ALA A 268 -8.95 -10.73 -13.41
N HIS A 269 -7.86 -11.08 -14.09
CA HIS A 269 -7.76 -12.23 -15.01
C HIS A 269 -8.81 -12.24 -16.14
N ALA A 270 -9.47 -11.11 -16.39
CA ALA A 270 -10.41 -10.91 -17.49
C ALA A 270 -10.30 -9.46 -18.01
N TYR A 271 -11.34 -8.94 -18.67
CA TYR A 271 -11.35 -7.61 -19.26
C TYR A 271 -12.44 -6.73 -18.67
N GLY A 272 -12.21 -5.42 -18.70
CA GLY A 272 -13.18 -4.39 -18.32
C GLY A 272 -12.73 -3.55 -17.13
N LEU A 273 -13.20 -2.31 -17.12
CA LEU A 273 -13.13 -1.36 -16.00
C LEU A 273 -14.56 -1.07 -15.56
N TYR A 274 -14.83 -1.21 -14.27
CA TYR A 274 -16.16 -1.12 -13.69
C TYR A 274 -16.19 0.01 -12.66
N TRP A 275 -17.33 0.68 -12.57
CA TRP A 275 -17.61 1.72 -11.57
C TRP A 275 -18.96 1.44 -10.93
N TRP A 276 -18.97 1.32 -9.61
CA TRP A 276 -20.17 1.17 -8.79
C TRP A 276 -20.36 2.44 -7.96
N GLU A 277 -21.46 3.13 -8.21
CA GLU A 277 -21.82 4.37 -7.52
C GLU A 277 -22.52 4.04 -6.20
N GLN A 278 -22.08 4.66 -5.11
CA GLN A 278 -22.77 4.53 -3.83
C GLN A 278 -24.04 5.39 -3.86
N GLN A 279 -25.19 4.73 -3.75
CA GLN A 279 -26.49 5.39 -3.72
C GLN A 279 -26.80 5.91 -2.30
N PRO A 280 -27.69 6.91 -2.17
CA PRO A 280 -28.18 7.34 -0.86
C PRO A 280 -28.80 6.17 -0.09
N ALA A 281 -28.65 6.19 1.24
CA ALA A 281 -29.27 5.20 2.10
C ALA A 281 -30.80 5.20 1.93
N GLU A 282 -31.39 4.01 1.78
CA GLU A 282 -32.85 3.81 1.79
C GLU A 282 -33.25 3.06 3.06
N PRO A 283 -34.50 3.22 3.57
CA PRO A 283 -34.97 2.44 4.72
C PRO A 283 -34.81 0.93 4.49
N GLY A 284 -33.96 0.28 5.29
CA GLY A 284 -33.63 -1.14 5.16
C GLY A 284 -32.42 -1.47 4.28
N TRP A 285 -31.79 -0.47 3.64
CA TRP A 285 -30.59 -0.61 2.82
C TRP A 285 -29.62 0.56 3.05
N PRO A 286 -28.83 0.53 4.15
CA PRO A 286 -28.02 1.69 4.56
C PRO A 286 -26.87 2.01 3.60
N HIS A 287 -26.37 1.02 2.85
CA HIS A 287 -25.26 1.18 1.89
C HIS A 287 -25.57 0.41 0.61
N ARG A 288 -26.25 1.07 -0.34
CA ARG A 288 -26.62 0.48 -1.64
C ARG A 288 -25.59 0.89 -2.70
N LEU A 289 -25.01 -0.08 -3.40
CA LEU A 289 -24.17 0.17 -4.58
C LEU A 289 -24.93 -0.22 -5.84
N GLU A 290 -24.80 0.60 -6.89
CA GLU A 290 -25.32 0.28 -8.21
C GLU A 290 -24.21 0.37 -9.25
N ALA A 291 -24.15 -0.63 -10.13
CA ALA A 291 -23.33 -0.51 -11.33
C ALA A 291 -23.80 0.70 -12.13
N ALA A 292 -22.86 1.57 -12.50
CA ALA A 292 -23.16 2.69 -13.38
C ALA A 292 -23.84 2.16 -14.64
N ARG A 293 -25.08 2.58 -14.89
CA ARG A 293 -25.72 2.38 -16.19
C ARG A 293 -24.99 3.30 -17.15
N ASP A 294 -24.59 2.79 -18.33
CA ASP A 294 -24.07 3.61 -19.42
C ASP A 294 -24.97 4.87 -19.56
N ARG A 295 -24.43 6.03 -19.19
CA ARG A 295 -25.13 7.34 -19.32
C ARG A 295 -24.64 8.03 -20.58
#